data_AF-A0A935V0X5-F1
#
_entry.id   AF-A0A935V0X5-F1
#
_cell.length_a   1.000
_cell.length_b   1.000
_cell.length_c   1.000
_cell.angle_alpha   90.00
_cell.angle_beta   90.00
_cell.angle_gamma   90.00
#
_symmetry.space_group_name_H-M   'P 1'
#
loop_
_entity.id
_entity.type
_entity.pdbx_description
1 polymer ?
#
loop_
_entity_poly.entity_id
_entity_poly.type
_entity_poly.pdbx_seq_one_letter_code
_entity_poly.pdbx_strand_id
1 'polypeptide(L)'
;MFALFTNLAFAAGTVLIPAGSHRVFYPLSPEETEVWVPAFRLDVTPVTNAEFLAFVTRAPSWTRGQAPALFVDPQYLSHWGSPTSLGGALPNGPVVNVSWHAARAYCRAQGGELPTTDQWERAADATLTAPTGARSDPQMTARVLDWYGRSGDAAPGTVGQHAANHFGAHDLLGLVWEWTLDFDSQLLSADVREAGDEDRSRFCGSGAASATDVADYASFMRFAYRSSLKASYTTSNLGFRCAYSP
;
A
#
# COMPACT_ATOMS: atom_id res chain seq x y z
N MET A 1 -29.17 -6.94 34.99
CA MET A 1 -28.78 -5.76 34.19
C MET A 1 -27.69 -6.21 33.23
N PHE A 2 -28.07 -6.72 32.06
CA PHE A 2 -27.13 -7.19 31.04
C PHE A 2 -26.65 -5.98 30.24
N ALA A 3 -25.37 -5.62 30.40
CA ALA A 3 -24.72 -4.63 29.56
C ALA A 3 -24.49 -5.23 28.18
N LEU A 4 -25.26 -4.78 27.19
CA LEU A 4 -25.00 -4.98 25.77
C LEU A 4 -23.71 -4.24 25.43
N PHE A 5 -22.60 -4.98 25.32
CA PHE A 5 -21.44 -4.51 24.59
C PHE A 5 -21.80 -4.52 23.10
N THR A 6 -22.25 -3.39 22.59
CA THR A 6 -22.23 -3.12 21.15
C THR A 6 -20.78 -3.09 20.70
N ASN A 7 -20.29 -4.24 20.27
CA ASN A 7 -19.09 -4.35 19.44
C ASN A 7 -19.40 -3.61 18.13
N LEU A 8 -19.04 -2.33 18.05
CA LEU A 8 -18.92 -1.62 16.78
C LEU A 8 -17.68 -2.18 16.09
N ALA A 9 -17.80 -3.38 15.54
CA ALA A 9 -16.95 -3.80 14.44
C ALA A 9 -17.28 -2.86 13.29
N PHE A 10 -16.36 -1.94 12.96
CA PHE A 10 -16.39 -1.30 11.65
C PHE A 10 -16.30 -2.45 10.65
N ALA A 11 -17.41 -2.74 9.96
CA ALA A 11 -17.36 -3.63 8.81
C ALA A 11 -16.42 -2.96 7.80
N ALA A 12 -15.40 -3.69 7.33
CA ALA A 12 -14.52 -3.29 6.25
C ALA A 12 -15.36 -2.82 5.06
N GLY A 13 -15.50 -1.50 4.93
CA GLY A 13 -16.22 -0.88 3.83
C GLY A 13 -15.31 -0.85 2.60
N THR A 14 -15.90 -1.00 1.42
CA THR A 14 -15.20 -0.75 0.16
C THR A 14 -15.80 0.45 -0.55
N VAL A 15 -14.95 1.24 -1.20
CA VAL A 15 -15.34 2.32 -2.11
C VAL A 15 -15.19 1.87 -3.56
N LEU A 16 -16.07 2.35 -4.43
CA LEU A 16 -15.93 2.14 -5.88
C LEU A 16 -14.99 3.20 -6.45
N ILE A 17 -13.89 2.76 -7.04
CA ILE A 17 -13.01 3.60 -7.86
C ILE A 17 -13.46 3.44 -9.31
N PRO A 18 -13.99 4.50 -9.97
CA PRO A 18 -14.42 4.41 -11.35
C PRO A 18 -13.26 4.11 -12.30
N ALA A 19 -13.56 3.57 -13.48
CA ALA A 19 -12.55 3.40 -14.53
C ALA A 19 -11.97 4.76 -14.96
N GLY A 20 -10.75 4.76 -15.49
CA GLY A 20 -10.05 5.98 -15.87
C GLY A 20 -8.53 5.83 -15.88
N SER A 21 -7.85 6.81 -16.46
CA SER A 21 -6.40 6.84 -16.56
C SER A 21 -5.74 7.45 -15.33
N HIS A 22 -4.49 7.11 -15.10
CA HIS A 22 -3.59 7.87 -14.23
C HIS A 22 -2.23 8.01 -14.93
N ARG A 23 -1.49 9.06 -14.57
CA ARG A 23 -0.15 9.31 -15.09
C ARG A 23 0.87 8.44 -14.36
N VAL A 24 1.64 7.66 -15.09
CA VAL A 24 2.72 6.83 -14.52
C VAL A 24 3.96 7.67 -14.29
N PHE A 25 4.69 7.43 -13.20
CA PHE A 25 5.90 8.19 -12.88
C PHE A 25 7.11 7.79 -13.74
N TYR A 26 7.24 6.49 -14.03
CA TYR A 26 8.23 5.93 -14.94
C TYR A 26 7.51 5.19 -16.08
N PRO A 27 7.31 5.82 -17.25
CA PRO A 27 6.68 5.20 -18.39
C PRO A 27 7.69 4.28 -19.12
N LEU A 28 7.19 3.24 -19.78
CA LEU A 28 8.04 2.31 -20.56
C LEU A 28 8.56 2.97 -21.85
N SER A 29 7.81 3.93 -22.37
CA SER A 29 8.17 4.77 -23.50
C SER A 29 7.74 6.22 -23.26
N PRO A 30 8.38 7.22 -23.89
CA PRO A 30 7.97 8.63 -23.73
C PRO A 30 6.52 8.94 -24.15
N GLU A 31 5.91 8.06 -24.95
CA GLU A 31 4.55 8.21 -25.47
C GLU A 31 3.49 7.56 -24.55
N GLU A 32 3.87 6.63 -23.68
CA GLU A 32 2.98 5.86 -22.79
C GLU A 32 2.98 6.43 -21.35
N THR A 33 2.64 7.71 -21.22
CA THR A 33 2.66 8.40 -19.92
C THR A 33 1.41 8.19 -19.07
N GLU A 34 0.39 7.51 -19.61
CA GLU A 34 -0.85 7.19 -18.91
C GLU A 34 -1.19 5.71 -19.02
N VAL A 35 -1.72 5.15 -17.93
CA VAL A 35 -2.24 3.78 -17.88
C VAL A 35 -3.72 3.80 -17.54
N TRP A 36 -4.51 3.14 -18.38
CA TRP A 36 -5.94 2.93 -18.15
C TRP A 36 -6.17 1.90 -17.05
N VAL A 37 -6.96 2.27 -16.04
CA VAL A 37 -7.34 1.40 -14.92
C VAL A 37 -8.84 1.11 -15.00
N PRO A 38 -9.26 -0.16 -15.13
CA PRO A 38 -10.67 -0.54 -15.03
C PRO A 38 -11.28 -0.16 -13.68
N ALA A 39 -12.62 -0.09 -13.60
CA ALA A 39 -13.28 0.14 -12.32
C ALA A 39 -13.04 -1.03 -11.36
N PHE A 40 -12.86 -0.72 -10.08
CA PHE A 40 -12.61 -1.71 -9.03
C PHE A 40 -13.09 -1.18 -7.68
N ARG A 41 -13.23 -2.09 -6.71
CA ARG A 41 -13.52 -1.73 -5.33
C ARG A 41 -12.24 -1.74 -4.50
N LEU A 42 -12.10 -0.81 -3.58
CA LEU A 42 -10.94 -0.68 -2.70
C LEU A 42 -11.40 -0.56 -1.25
N ASP A 43 -10.70 -1.18 -0.31
CA ASP A 43 -10.96 -0.94 1.11
C ASP A 43 -10.83 0.55 1.46
N VAL A 44 -11.80 1.04 2.24
CA VAL A 44 -11.89 2.44 2.70
C VAL A 44 -10.62 2.82 3.48
N THR A 45 -10.11 1.92 4.32
CA THR A 45 -8.93 2.09 5.17
C THR A 45 -7.92 0.97 4.95
N PRO A 46 -6.66 1.12 5.40
CA PRO A 46 -5.76 -0.02 5.55
C PRO A 46 -6.36 -1.10 6.47
N VAL A 47 -5.95 -2.34 6.25
CA VAL A 47 -6.33 -3.47 7.12
C VAL A 47 -5.82 -3.22 8.53
N THR A 48 -6.68 -3.41 9.52
CA THR A 48 -6.40 -3.15 10.93
C THR A 48 -5.80 -4.36 11.63
N ASN A 49 -5.16 -4.12 12.78
CA ASN A 49 -4.66 -5.19 13.65
C ASN A 49 -5.79 -6.15 14.09
N ALA A 50 -6.97 -5.64 14.40
CA ALA A 50 -8.12 -6.46 14.80
C ALA A 50 -8.58 -7.40 13.67
N GLU A 51 -8.66 -6.89 12.44
CA GLU A 51 -9.03 -7.68 11.27
C GLU A 51 -7.98 -8.76 10.95
N PHE A 52 -6.70 -8.38 10.98
CA PHE A 52 -5.61 -9.33 10.72
C PHE A 52 -5.50 -10.39 11.82
N LEU A 53 -5.75 -10.02 13.09
CA LEU A 53 -5.82 -10.98 14.20
C LEU A 53 -6.93 -12.01 13.96
N ALA A 54 -8.10 -11.57 13.51
CA ALA A 54 -9.21 -12.47 13.18
C ALA A 54 -8.85 -13.42 12.02
N PHE A 55 -8.07 -12.94 11.04
CA PHE A 55 -7.56 -13.76 9.95
C PHE A 55 -6.57 -14.83 10.44
N VAL A 56 -5.50 -14.46 11.15
CA VAL A 56 -4.49 -15.45 11.59
C VAL A 56 -5.07 -16.45 12.60
N THR A 57 -6.11 -16.07 13.34
CA THR A 57 -6.87 -17.01 14.19
C THR A 57 -7.56 -18.10 13.38
N ARG A 58 -8.06 -17.79 12.17
CA ARG A 58 -8.68 -18.76 11.25
C ARG A 58 -7.68 -19.45 10.32
N ALA A 59 -6.52 -18.85 10.10
CA ALA A 59 -5.44 -19.38 9.28
C ALA A 59 -4.14 -19.48 10.09
N PRO A 60 -4.00 -20.48 10.99
CA PRO A 60 -2.86 -20.56 11.92
C PRO A 60 -1.49 -20.62 11.26
N SER A 61 -1.42 -21.06 10.00
CA SER A 61 -0.19 -21.03 9.19
C SER A 61 0.37 -19.62 8.96
N TRP A 62 -0.40 -18.56 9.22
CA TRP A 62 0.03 -17.17 9.15
C TRP A 62 0.24 -16.54 10.53
N THR A 63 0.15 -17.30 11.62
CA THR A 63 0.47 -16.78 12.96
C THR A 63 1.98 -16.60 13.14
N ARG A 64 2.36 -15.66 14.00
CA ARG A 64 3.78 -15.42 14.34
C ARG A 64 4.40 -16.71 14.89
N GLY A 65 5.55 -17.10 14.32
CA GLY A 65 6.27 -18.32 14.70
C GLY A 65 5.78 -19.60 14.01
N GLN A 66 4.67 -19.55 13.26
CA GLN A 66 4.21 -20.65 12.40
C GLN A 66 4.33 -20.33 10.91
N ALA A 67 4.25 -19.03 10.55
CA ALA A 67 4.46 -18.57 9.19
C ALA A 67 5.80 -19.09 8.61
N PRO A 68 5.80 -19.68 7.40
CA PRO A 68 7.02 -20.20 6.80
C PRO A 68 8.08 -19.10 6.66
N ALA A 69 9.30 -19.35 7.15
CA ALA A 69 10.40 -18.37 7.11
C ALA A 69 10.83 -17.97 5.68
N LEU A 70 10.38 -18.70 4.65
CA LEU A 70 10.53 -18.28 3.25
C LEU A 70 9.66 -17.07 2.90
N PHE A 71 8.51 -16.91 3.57
CA PHE A 71 7.50 -15.90 3.26
C PHE A 71 7.47 -14.73 4.24
N VAL A 72 8.18 -14.82 5.35
CA VAL A 72 8.22 -13.78 6.38
C VAL A 72 9.63 -13.66 6.95
N ASP A 73 10.04 -12.45 7.29
CA ASP A 73 11.27 -12.20 8.04
C ASP A 73 11.03 -12.31 9.58
N PRO A 74 12.08 -12.22 10.41
CA PRO A 74 11.95 -12.32 11.87
C PRO A 74 11.13 -11.21 12.54
N GLN A 75 10.86 -10.09 11.85
CA GLN A 75 10.07 -8.98 12.40
C GLN A 75 8.57 -9.18 12.21
N TYR A 76 8.14 -10.23 11.51
CA TYR A 76 6.72 -10.50 11.27
C TYR A 76 5.88 -10.53 12.55
N LEU A 77 4.91 -9.61 12.62
CA LEU A 77 4.03 -9.36 13.76
C LEU A 77 4.79 -9.19 15.10
N SER A 78 6.05 -8.75 15.08
CA SER A 78 6.91 -8.68 16.27
C SER A 78 6.37 -7.72 17.34
N HIS A 79 5.68 -6.67 16.88
CA HIS A 79 5.00 -5.66 17.70
C HIS A 79 3.77 -6.16 18.46
N TRP A 80 3.25 -7.35 18.16
CA TRP A 80 2.16 -7.96 18.93
C TRP A 80 2.68 -8.64 20.19
N GLY A 81 1.85 -8.66 21.25
CA GLY A 81 2.19 -9.28 22.53
C GLY A 81 2.37 -10.79 22.47
N SER A 82 1.63 -11.48 21.60
CA SER A 82 1.78 -12.92 21.35
C SER A 82 1.31 -13.30 19.94
N PRO A 83 1.47 -14.56 19.48
CA PRO A 83 0.99 -14.99 18.16
C PRO A 83 -0.51 -14.78 17.90
N THR A 84 -1.32 -14.66 18.95
CA THR A 84 -2.78 -14.52 18.88
C THR A 84 -3.31 -13.43 19.83
N SER A 85 -2.47 -12.48 20.23
CA SER A 85 -2.87 -11.34 21.07
C SER A 85 -2.10 -10.09 20.69
N LEU A 86 -2.83 -8.98 20.50
CA LEU A 86 -2.26 -7.70 20.11
C LEU A 86 -1.31 -7.11 21.16
N GLY A 87 -1.52 -7.41 22.45
CA GLY A 87 -0.79 -6.76 23.53
C GLY A 87 -1.02 -5.24 23.50
N GLY A 88 0.03 -4.47 23.26
CA GLY A 88 -0.03 -3.01 23.16
C GLY A 88 -0.40 -2.46 21.77
N ALA A 89 -0.50 -3.31 20.74
CA ALA A 89 -0.87 -2.84 19.40
C ALA A 89 -2.33 -2.36 19.35
N LEU A 90 -2.55 -1.20 18.74
CA LEU A 90 -3.88 -0.60 18.62
C LEU A 90 -4.79 -1.47 17.74
N PRO A 91 -5.94 -1.96 18.23
CA PRO A 91 -6.85 -2.78 17.44
C PRO A 91 -7.30 -2.13 16.13
N ASN A 92 -7.57 -0.82 16.16
CA ASN A 92 -7.99 -0.02 15.01
C ASN A 92 -6.81 0.72 14.34
N GLY A 93 -5.57 0.41 14.73
CA GLY A 93 -4.40 0.84 13.97
C GLY A 93 -4.17 -0.10 12.78
N PRO A 94 -3.51 0.35 11.71
CA PRO A 94 -3.16 -0.50 10.59
C PRO A 94 -2.26 -1.64 11.06
N VAL A 95 -2.45 -2.83 10.50
CA VAL A 95 -1.50 -3.91 10.70
C VAL A 95 -0.23 -3.58 9.93
N VAL A 96 0.91 -3.66 10.63
CA VAL A 96 2.26 -3.45 10.09
C VAL A 96 3.13 -4.64 10.46
N ASN A 97 4.41 -4.63 10.06
CA ASN A 97 5.29 -5.78 10.18
C ASN A 97 4.65 -7.04 9.55
N VAL A 98 4.05 -6.87 8.37
CA VAL A 98 3.45 -7.93 7.57
C VAL A 98 4.16 -8.02 6.23
N SER A 99 4.41 -9.24 5.77
CA SER A 99 5.05 -9.45 4.47
C SER A 99 4.01 -9.36 3.35
N TRP A 100 4.48 -9.15 2.13
CA TRP A 100 3.63 -9.16 0.95
C TRP A 100 2.86 -10.48 0.82
N HIS A 101 3.50 -11.62 1.13
CA HIS A 101 2.86 -12.93 1.08
C HIS A 101 1.68 -13.04 2.06
N ALA A 102 1.86 -12.56 3.29
CA ALA A 102 0.81 -12.60 4.32
C ALA A 102 -0.33 -11.62 3.98
N ALA A 103 0.01 -10.43 3.51
CA ALA A 103 -0.94 -9.41 3.05
C ALA A 103 -1.81 -9.94 1.89
N ARG A 104 -1.18 -10.55 0.88
CA ARG A 104 -1.87 -11.18 -0.25
C ARG A 104 -2.75 -12.34 0.19
N ALA A 105 -2.26 -13.20 1.08
CA ALA A 105 -3.05 -14.31 1.62
C ALA A 105 -4.29 -13.82 2.38
N TYR A 106 -4.17 -12.73 3.14
CA TYR A 106 -5.31 -12.08 3.76
C TYR A 106 -6.32 -11.62 2.71
N CYS A 107 -5.91 -10.84 1.70
CA CYS A 107 -6.86 -10.30 0.72
C CYS A 107 -7.60 -11.40 -0.04
N ARG A 108 -6.89 -12.47 -0.40
CA ARG A 108 -7.50 -13.67 -1.01
C ARG A 108 -8.50 -14.35 -0.10
N ALA A 109 -8.22 -14.42 1.20
CA ALA A 109 -9.16 -14.98 2.17
C ALA A 109 -10.43 -14.11 2.33
N GLN A 110 -10.37 -12.82 1.99
CA GLN A 110 -11.52 -11.92 1.93
C GLN A 110 -12.22 -11.92 0.55
N GLY A 111 -11.75 -12.72 -0.42
CA GLY A 111 -12.29 -12.74 -1.79
C GLY A 111 -11.79 -11.62 -2.69
N GLY A 112 -10.74 -10.91 -2.30
CA GLY A 112 -10.05 -9.88 -3.09
C GLY A 112 -8.61 -10.26 -3.43
N GLU A 113 -7.81 -9.25 -3.77
CA GLU A 113 -6.36 -9.34 -3.98
C GLU A 113 -5.73 -8.02 -3.46
N LEU A 114 -4.41 -7.95 -3.37
CA LEU A 114 -3.76 -6.64 -3.22
C LEU A 114 -4.08 -5.76 -4.45
N PRO A 115 -4.24 -4.43 -4.29
CA PRO A 115 -4.36 -3.53 -5.44
C PRO A 115 -3.09 -3.62 -6.28
N THR A 116 -3.21 -3.54 -7.61
CA THR A 116 -2.05 -3.24 -8.44
C THR A 116 -1.53 -1.84 -8.12
N THR A 117 -0.28 -1.57 -8.48
CA THR A 117 0.33 -0.25 -8.31
C THR A 117 -0.49 0.80 -9.04
N ASP A 118 -0.95 0.51 -10.26
CA ASP A 118 -1.79 1.42 -11.03
C ASP A 118 -3.16 1.68 -10.37
N GLN A 119 -3.79 0.64 -9.80
CA GLN A 119 -5.03 0.79 -9.03
C GLN A 119 -4.81 1.69 -7.81
N TRP A 120 -3.72 1.47 -7.08
CA TRP A 120 -3.38 2.25 -5.91
C TRP A 120 -3.07 3.70 -6.26
N GLU A 121 -2.23 3.93 -7.27
CA GLU A 121 -1.82 5.27 -7.74
C GLU A 121 -3.00 6.05 -8.33
N ARG A 122 -3.97 5.37 -8.96
CA ARG A 122 -5.24 5.97 -9.40
C ARG A 122 -6.11 6.42 -8.24
N ALA A 123 -6.26 5.58 -7.21
CA ALA A 123 -7.05 5.94 -6.03
C ALA A 123 -6.37 7.06 -5.24
N ALA A 124 -5.05 7.04 -5.13
CA ALA A 124 -4.26 8.01 -4.40
C ALA A 124 -4.18 9.39 -5.10
N ASP A 125 -4.36 9.46 -6.42
CA ASP A 125 -4.33 10.74 -7.15
C ASP A 125 -5.56 11.64 -6.90
N ALA A 126 -6.60 11.13 -6.24
CA ALA A 126 -7.76 11.94 -5.89
C ALA A 126 -7.47 12.94 -4.76
N THR A 127 -7.91 14.18 -4.94
CA THR A 127 -7.92 15.19 -3.87
C THR A 127 -9.15 15.02 -2.97
N LEU A 128 -9.39 15.93 -2.03
CA LEU A 128 -10.63 15.94 -1.24
C LEU A 128 -11.88 16.24 -2.08
N THR A 129 -11.73 16.91 -3.23
CA THR A 129 -12.87 17.44 -4.01
C THR A 129 -12.88 17.00 -5.47
N ALA A 130 -11.77 16.47 -5.98
CA ALA A 130 -11.63 16.06 -7.38
C ALA A 130 -11.05 14.63 -7.50
N PRO A 131 -11.42 13.88 -8.56
CA PRO A 131 -10.99 12.50 -8.76
C PRO A 131 -9.51 12.35 -9.15
N THR A 132 -8.81 13.45 -9.45
CA THR A 132 -7.39 13.52 -9.81
C THR A 132 -6.77 14.83 -9.31
N GLY A 133 -5.43 14.94 -9.35
CA GLY A 133 -4.70 16.18 -9.04
C GLY A 133 -4.05 16.26 -7.66
N ALA A 134 -4.05 15.18 -6.87
CA ALA A 134 -3.35 15.11 -5.59
C ALA A 134 -1.84 15.38 -5.72
N ARG A 135 -1.21 14.86 -6.77
CA ARG A 135 0.23 15.03 -7.01
C ARG A 135 0.64 16.47 -7.32
N SER A 136 -0.26 17.22 -7.97
CA SER A 136 -0.02 18.61 -8.35
C SER A 136 -0.51 19.62 -7.32
N ASP A 137 -1.19 19.18 -6.26
CA ASP A 137 -1.60 20.02 -5.13
C ASP A 137 -0.40 20.27 -4.19
N PRO A 138 0.14 21.51 -4.11
CA PRO A 138 1.31 21.79 -3.29
C PRO A 138 1.10 21.54 -1.80
N GLN A 139 -0.14 21.73 -1.28
CA GLN A 139 -0.44 21.49 0.13
C GLN A 139 -0.52 19.99 0.43
N MET A 140 -1.04 19.20 -0.50
CA MET A 140 -1.02 17.75 -0.36
C MET A 140 0.40 17.21 -0.45
N THR A 141 1.18 17.63 -1.45
CA THR A 141 2.59 17.26 -1.59
C THR A 141 3.40 17.62 -0.36
N ALA A 142 3.25 18.83 0.19
CA ALA A 142 3.94 19.23 1.42
C ALA A 142 3.58 18.32 2.62
N ARG A 143 2.32 17.93 2.77
CA ARG A 143 1.88 17.01 3.84
C ARG A 143 2.46 15.61 3.68
N VAL A 144 2.53 15.11 2.44
CA VAL A 144 3.13 13.80 2.15
C VAL A 144 4.62 13.80 2.44
N LEU A 145 5.33 14.85 2.05
CA LEU A 145 6.77 14.97 2.31
C LEU A 145 7.08 15.16 3.80
N ASP A 146 6.24 15.91 4.53
CA ASP A 146 6.34 15.98 6.00
C ASP A 146 6.19 14.58 6.63
N TRP A 147 5.22 13.78 6.17
CA TRP A 147 5.07 12.41 6.63
C TRP A 147 6.29 11.53 6.30
N TYR A 148 6.86 11.62 5.08
CA TYR A 148 8.07 10.89 4.69
C TYR A 148 9.29 11.25 5.55
N GLY A 149 9.36 12.48 6.06
CA GLY A 149 10.46 12.95 6.90
C GLY A 149 10.38 12.50 8.37
N ARG A 150 9.27 11.91 8.81
CA ARG A 150 9.11 11.41 10.19
C ARG A 150 9.83 10.07 10.36
N SER A 151 10.40 9.84 11.54
CA SER A 151 10.97 8.53 11.85
C SER A 151 9.87 7.46 11.89
N GLY A 152 10.13 6.31 11.26
CA GLY A 152 9.21 5.17 11.21
C GLY A 152 9.12 4.36 12.50
N ASP A 153 9.70 4.86 13.60
CA ASP A 153 9.80 4.14 14.88
C ASP A 153 8.51 4.27 15.72
N ALA A 154 7.70 5.28 15.46
CA ALA A 154 6.42 5.45 16.13
C ALA A 154 5.38 4.46 15.58
N ALA A 155 4.67 3.77 16.48
CA ALA A 155 3.54 2.94 16.09
C ALA A 155 2.48 3.80 15.35
N PRO A 156 1.93 3.32 14.23
CA PRO A 156 0.91 4.05 13.51
C PRO A 156 -0.34 4.32 14.37
N GLY A 157 -1.00 5.45 14.11
CA GLY A 157 -2.26 5.82 14.76
C GLY A 157 -3.45 4.97 14.29
N THR A 158 -4.66 5.37 14.70
CA THR A 158 -5.90 4.74 14.25
C THR A 158 -6.19 5.06 12.79
N VAL A 159 -6.71 4.09 12.03
CA VAL A 159 -7.13 4.29 10.63
C VAL A 159 -8.35 5.21 10.53
N GLY A 160 -8.53 5.85 9.37
CA GLY A 160 -9.71 6.66 9.04
C GLY A 160 -9.78 8.02 9.75
N GLN A 161 -8.70 8.47 10.41
CA GLN A 161 -8.69 9.75 11.12
C GLN A 161 -8.45 10.95 10.20
N HIS A 162 -7.75 10.75 9.07
CA HIS A 162 -7.59 11.80 8.07
C HIS A 162 -8.84 11.91 7.19
N ALA A 163 -9.07 13.06 6.56
CA ALA A 163 -10.18 13.23 5.64
C ALA A 163 -10.08 12.25 4.46
N ALA A 164 -11.23 11.68 4.07
CA ALA A 164 -11.32 10.85 2.87
C ALA A 164 -11.05 11.69 1.62
N ASN A 165 -10.45 11.06 0.60
CA ASN A 165 -10.38 11.66 -0.73
C ASN A 165 -11.77 11.66 -1.41
N HIS A 166 -11.83 12.18 -2.64
CA HIS A 166 -13.05 12.30 -3.45
C HIS A 166 -13.81 10.97 -3.61
N PHE A 167 -13.11 9.83 -3.57
CA PHE A 167 -13.73 8.51 -3.68
C PHE A 167 -14.19 7.92 -2.33
N GLY A 168 -13.89 8.57 -1.21
CA GLY A 168 -14.19 8.06 0.12
C GLY A 168 -13.09 7.18 0.73
N ALA A 169 -11.91 7.06 0.10
CA ALA A 169 -10.79 6.32 0.66
C ALA A 169 -9.98 7.21 1.63
N HIS A 170 -9.59 6.64 2.76
CA HIS A 170 -8.76 7.29 3.78
C HIS A 170 -7.31 6.80 3.73
N ASP A 171 -6.40 7.63 4.22
CA ASP A 171 -5.01 7.29 4.55
C ASP A 171 -4.12 6.76 3.39
N LEU A 172 -4.53 6.90 2.12
CA LEU A 172 -3.71 6.46 0.98
C LEU A 172 -2.36 7.21 0.90
N LEU A 173 -2.34 8.49 1.28
CA LEU A 173 -1.15 9.34 1.21
C LEU A 173 -0.63 9.72 2.62
N GLY A 174 -0.58 8.74 3.53
CA GLY A 174 -0.06 8.93 4.88
C GLY A 174 -0.30 7.69 5.77
N LEU A 175 -0.09 7.85 7.09
CA LEU A 175 -0.26 6.80 8.12
C LEU A 175 0.74 5.64 8.01
N VAL A 176 0.70 4.86 6.93
CA VAL A 176 1.61 3.74 6.61
C VAL A 176 1.86 3.66 5.11
N TRP A 177 2.98 3.06 4.71
CA TRP A 177 3.17 2.55 3.37
C TRP A 177 2.25 1.35 3.13
N GLU A 178 1.96 1.04 1.88
CA GLU A 178 1.06 -0.07 1.54
C GLU A 178 1.65 -0.97 0.47
N TRP A 179 1.56 -2.29 0.69
CA TRP A 179 1.89 -3.29 -0.32
C TRP A 179 0.94 -3.19 -1.52
N THR A 180 1.51 -3.23 -2.72
CA THR A 180 0.80 -3.45 -3.97
C THR A 180 1.12 -4.83 -4.54
N LEU A 181 0.26 -5.35 -5.40
CA LEU A 181 0.40 -6.69 -5.98
C LEU A 181 1.72 -6.87 -6.75
N ASP A 182 2.14 -5.82 -7.43
CA ASP A 182 3.25 -5.76 -8.38
C ASP A 182 4.33 -4.77 -7.92
N PHE A 183 4.61 -4.74 -6.61
CA PHE A 183 5.51 -3.76 -5.99
C PHE A 183 6.93 -3.75 -6.60
N ASP A 184 7.42 -4.86 -7.16
CA ASP A 184 8.77 -5.02 -7.73
C ASP A 184 8.82 -4.96 -9.27
N SER A 185 7.67 -4.82 -9.95
CA SER A 185 7.58 -4.97 -11.41
C SER A 185 8.28 -3.85 -12.20
N GLN A 186 8.36 -2.63 -11.65
CA GLN A 186 8.87 -1.47 -12.38
C GLN A 186 10.40 -1.48 -12.57
N LEU A 187 11.12 -2.34 -11.87
CA LEU A 187 12.55 -2.59 -12.12
C LEU A 187 12.80 -3.72 -13.14
N LEU A 188 11.79 -4.56 -13.38
CA LEU A 188 11.88 -5.77 -14.20
C LEU A 188 11.25 -5.61 -15.58
N SER A 189 10.52 -4.52 -15.84
CA SER A 189 9.88 -4.24 -17.13
C SER A 189 10.85 -3.88 -18.26
N ALA A 190 12.13 -3.68 -17.94
CA ALA A 190 13.20 -3.76 -18.93
C ALA A 190 13.58 -5.23 -19.12
N ASP A 191 12.95 -5.94 -20.06
CA ASP A 191 13.36 -7.30 -20.42
C ASP A 191 14.77 -7.24 -21.02
N VAL A 192 15.76 -7.43 -20.16
CA VAL A 192 17.21 -7.37 -20.46
C VAL A 192 17.66 -8.38 -21.53
N ARG A 193 16.77 -9.26 -21.98
CA ARG A 193 17.05 -10.31 -22.97
C ARG A 193 16.80 -9.84 -24.41
N GLU A 194 15.95 -8.84 -24.64
CA GLU A 194 15.76 -8.20 -25.95
C GLU A 194 16.32 -6.76 -26.02
N ALA A 195 16.91 -6.30 -24.92
CA ALA A 195 17.56 -5.01 -24.79
C ALA A 195 18.84 -4.91 -25.64
N GLY A 196 18.79 -4.16 -26.74
CA GLY A 196 19.99 -3.59 -27.36
C GLY A 196 20.71 -2.60 -26.43
N ASP A 197 21.89 -2.12 -26.86
CA ASP A 197 22.81 -1.28 -26.05
C ASP A 197 22.16 0.00 -25.44
N GLU A 198 21.00 0.44 -25.94
CA GLU A 198 20.25 1.58 -25.39
C GLU A 198 19.70 1.34 -23.97
N ASP A 199 19.42 0.09 -23.58
CA ASP A 199 18.81 -0.22 -22.28
C ASP A 199 19.84 -0.24 -21.13
N ARG A 200 21.13 -0.41 -21.45
CA ARG A 200 22.23 -0.35 -20.46
C ARG A 200 22.46 1.06 -19.92
N SER A 201 21.89 2.07 -20.58
CA SER A 201 21.93 3.46 -20.13
C SER A 201 20.96 3.75 -18.98
N ARG A 202 20.02 2.84 -18.66
CA ARG A 202 18.97 3.06 -17.65
C ARG A 202 19.41 2.97 -16.19
N PHE A 203 20.69 2.78 -15.89
CA PHE A 203 21.22 2.81 -14.53
C PHE A 203 22.23 3.94 -14.29
N CYS A 204 21.98 4.68 -13.20
CA CYS A 204 22.64 5.92 -12.73
C CYS A 204 22.70 7.05 -13.79
N GLY A 205 21.65 7.88 -13.80
CA GLY A 205 21.54 9.10 -14.61
C GLY A 205 20.29 9.10 -15.50
N SER A 206 20.08 8.05 -16.30
CA SER A 206 18.96 8.00 -17.25
C SER A 206 17.62 7.62 -16.60
N GLY A 207 17.63 6.98 -15.43
CA GLY A 207 16.41 6.82 -14.61
C GLY A 207 15.78 8.16 -14.25
N ALA A 208 16.56 9.20 -13.92
CA ALA A 208 16.03 10.55 -13.71
C ALA A 208 15.51 11.19 -15.03
N ALA A 209 16.13 10.89 -16.17
CA ALA A 209 15.69 11.38 -17.48
C ALA A 209 14.38 10.72 -17.96
N SER A 210 14.06 9.54 -17.43
CA SER A 210 12.86 8.77 -17.76
C SER A 210 11.67 9.12 -16.87
N ALA A 211 11.84 9.94 -15.84
CA ALA A 211 10.74 10.36 -14.97
C ALA A 211 9.79 11.31 -15.72
N THR A 212 8.47 11.13 -15.58
CA THR A 212 7.51 12.07 -16.18
C THR A 212 7.54 13.45 -15.56
N ASP A 213 7.95 13.56 -14.30
CA ASP A 213 8.10 14.82 -13.58
C ASP A 213 9.20 14.71 -12.51
N VAL A 214 10.35 15.31 -12.77
CA VAL A 214 11.50 15.29 -11.83
C VAL A 214 11.23 16.09 -10.55
N ALA A 215 10.21 16.94 -10.52
CA ALA A 215 9.82 17.70 -9.34
C ALA A 215 8.85 16.92 -8.42
N ASP A 216 8.22 15.85 -8.91
CA ASP A 216 7.36 14.97 -8.11
C ASP A 216 8.21 14.00 -7.28
N TYR A 217 8.89 14.57 -6.28
CA TYR A 217 9.72 13.83 -5.33
C TYR A 217 8.90 12.82 -4.50
N ALA A 218 7.60 13.06 -4.30
CA ALA A 218 6.74 12.15 -3.55
C ALA A 218 6.53 10.82 -4.30
N SER A 219 6.27 10.88 -5.61
CA SER A 219 6.18 9.70 -6.47
C SER A 219 7.54 8.99 -6.60
N PHE A 220 8.63 9.76 -6.70
CA PHE A 220 9.98 9.20 -6.69
C PHE A 220 10.27 8.38 -5.43
N MET A 221 9.93 8.93 -4.25
CA MET A 221 10.13 8.22 -2.97
C MET A 221 9.27 6.95 -2.88
N ARG A 222 8.01 6.97 -3.34
CA ARG A 222 7.17 5.76 -3.44
C ARG A 222 7.82 4.69 -4.32
N PHE A 223 8.30 5.08 -5.49
CA PHE A 223 9.00 4.20 -6.41
C PHE A 223 10.27 3.60 -5.79
N ALA A 224 11.13 4.45 -5.23
CA ALA A 224 12.39 4.04 -4.63
C ALA A 224 12.17 3.11 -3.43
N TYR A 225 11.16 3.39 -2.61
CA TYR A 225 10.77 2.54 -1.50
C TYR A 225 10.35 1.15 -1.99
N ARG A 226 9.39 1.07 -2.93
CA ARG A 226 8.94 -0.20 -3.52
C ARG A 226 10.08 -1.01 -4.13
N SER A 227 10.97 -0.35 -4.85
CA SER A 227 12.17 -0.91 -5.48
C SER A 227 13.18 -1.53 -4.50
N SER A 228 13.15 -1.11 -3.23
CA SER A 228 14.07 -1.59 -2.19
C SER A 228 13.55 -2.83 -1.43
N LEU A 229 12.27 -3.18 -1.62
CA LEU A 229 11.60 -4.22 -0.86
C LEU A 229 11.81 -5.61 -1.46
N LYS A 230 11.74 -6.64 -0.60
CA LYS A 230 11.54 -8.03 -1.01
C LYS A 230 10.21 -8.51 -0.46
N ALA A 231 9.57 -9.46 -1.13
CA ALA A 231 8.24 -9.95 -0.74
C ALA A 231 8.15 -10.51 0.69
N SER A 232 9.27 -10.97 1.27
CA SER A 232 9.35 -11.48 2.63
C SER A 232 9.64 -10.41 3.69
N TYR A 233 10.05 -9.20 3.30
CA TYR A 233 10.38 -8.11 4.23
C TYR A 233 9.15 -7.65 5.00
N THR A 234 9.37 -7.20 6.21
CA THR A 234 8.36 -6.55 7.04
C THR A 234 8.93 -5.26 7.65
N THR A 235 8.14 -4.20 7.72
CA THR A 235 8.56 -2.94 8.37
C THR A 235 7.47 -2.39 9.29
N SER A 236 7.88 -1.60 10.27
CA SER A 236 7.01 -1.02 11.32
C SER A 236 6.00 0.00 10.79
N ASN A 237 6.13 0.41 9.53
CA ASN A 237 5.29 1.41 8.89
C ASN A 237 4.78 0.95 7.51
N LEU A 238 4.82 -0.35 7.20
CA LEU A 238 4.30 -0.92 5.95
C LEU A 238 3.16 -1.89 6.27
N GLY A 239 1.96 -1.50 5.84
CA GLY A 239 0.73 -2.27 5.89
C GLY A 239 0.22 -2.58 4.50
N PHE A 240 -1.10 -2.68 4.36
CA PHE A 240 -1.76 -2.93 3.08
C PHE A 240 -3.26 -2.68 3.19
N ARG A 241 -3.92 -2.66 2.03
CA ARG A 241 -5.37 -2.71 1.88
C ARG A 241 -5.74 -3.65 0.74
N CYS A 242 -6.97 -4.11 0.68
CA CYS A 242 -7.42 -5.02 -0.38
C CYS A 242 -8.22 -4.31 -1.47
N ALA A 243 -8.15 -4.87 -2.67
CA ALA A 243 -8.95 -4.50 -3.82
C ALA A 243 -9.79 -5.69 -4.30
N TYR A 244 -10.92 -5.38 -4.91
CA TYR A 244 -11.92 -6.35 -5.33
C TYR A 244 -12.41 -6.00 -6.74
N SER A 245 -12.89 -7.02 -7.45
CA SER A 245 -13.66 -6.79 -8.67
C SER A 245 -14.90 -5.93 -8.36
N PRO A 246 -15.34 -5.08 -9.30
CA PRO A 246 -16.42 -4.11 -9.09
C PRO A 246 -17.77 -4.72 -8.71
#